data_AF-G1KUM1-F1
#
_entry.id   AF-G1KUM1-F1
#
_cell.length_a   1.000
_cell.length_b   1.000
_cell.length_c   1.000
_cell.angle_alpha   90.00
_cell.angle_beta   90.00
_cell.angle_gamma   90.00
#
_symmetry.space_group_name_H-M   'P 1'
#
loop_
_entity.id
_entity.type
_entity.pdbx_description
1 polymer ?
#
loop_
_entity_poly.entity_id
_entity_poly.type
_entity_poly.pdbx_seq_one_letter_code
_entity_poly.pdbx_strand_id
1 'polypeptide(L)'
;NFSLACKSRGSNLRVHFKNTRETAQAIKGMHIRKATKYLKDVTLKKQCVPFRRYNGGVGRCAQVYNWVYWIYQLDCWISSWGKC
;
A
#
# COMPACT_ATOMS: atom_id res chain seq x y z
N ASN A 1 26.38 -7.85 -13.04
CA ASN A 1 24.95 -8.19 -12.85
C ASN A 1 24.01 -7.00 -13.08
N PHE A 2 23.98 -6.45 -14.31
CA PHE A 2 22.99 -5.44 -14.71
C PHE A 2 21.89 -6.03 -15.62
N SER A 3 22.12 -7.19 -16.23
CA SER A 3 21.23 -7.86 -17.19
C SER A 3 20.00 -8.51 -16.56
N LEU A 4 19.96 -8.70 -15.24
CA LEU A 4 18.86 -9.37 -14.52
C LEU A 4 17.99 -8.41 -13.68
N ALA A 5 18.21 -7.09 -13.80
CA ALA A 5 17.55 -6.09 -12.97
C ALA A 5 16.79 -5.08 -13.83
N CYS A 6 15.52 -4.84 -13.49
CA CYS A 6 14.69 -3.80 -14.10
C CYS A 6 14.53 -2.62 -13.14
N LYS A 7 14.62 -1.38 -13.63
CA LYS A 7 14.43 -0.14 -12.86
C LYS A 7 13.32 0.70 -13.48
N SER A 8 12.50 1.33 -12.67
CA SER A 8 11.47 2.28 -13.09
C SER A 8 11.43 3.48 -12.14
N ARG A 9 11.03 4.66 -12.64
CA ARG A 9 10.90 5.90 -11.86
C ARG A 9 9.81 6.78 -12.45
N GLY A 10 9.01 7.41 -11.59
CA GLY A 10 8.14 8.52 -11.97
C GLY A 10 8.43 9.74 -11.08
N SER A 11 8.37 10.94 -11.65
CA SER A 11 8.61 12.22 -10.97
C SER A 11 7.38 13.13 -11.09
N ASN A 12 7.16 14.00 -10.11
CA ASN A 12 6.08 15.01 -10.10
C ASN A 12 4.65 14.42 -10.24
N LEU A 13 4.44 13.22 -9.71
CA LEU A 13 3.12 12.59 -9.67
C LEU A 13 2.20 13.33 -8.68
N ARG A 14 0.95 13.58 -9.09
CA ARG A 14 -0.12 14.12 -8.21
C ARG A 14 -0.65 13.03 -7.27
N VAL A 15 0.21 12.53 -6.40
CA VAL A 15 -0.12 11.49 -5.41
C VAL A 15 0.25 11.97 -4.01
N HIS A 16 -0.53 11.57 -3.02
CA HIS A 16 -0.18 11.85 -1.62
C HIS A 16 1.04 11.04 -1.20
N PHE A 17 2.10 11.74 -0.84
CA PHE A 17 3.38 11.16 -0.41
C PHE A 17 3.23 10.08 0.66
N LYS A 18 2.40 10.34 1.69
CA LYS A 18 2.16 9.40 2.79
C LYS A 18 1.62 8.06 2.29
N ASN A 19 0.65 8.09 1.37
CA ASN A 19 0.00 6.89 0.84
C ASN A 19 0.98 6.11 -0.05
N THR A 20 1.68 6.81 -0.95
CA THR A 20 2.64 6.19 -1.86
C THR A 20 3.77 5.48 -1.13
N ARG A 21 4.28 6.06 -0.03
CA ARG A 21 5.32 5.44 0.80
C ARG A 21 4.84 4.10 1.37
N GLU A 22 3.66 4.10 1.99
CA GLU A 22 3.14 2.91 2.67
C GLU A 22 2.76 1.83 1.65
N THR A 23 2.20 2.19 0.48
CA THR A 23 1.99 1.26 -0.63
C THR A 23 3.29 0.67 -1.16
N ALA A 24 4.33 1.50 -1.36
CA ALA A 24 5.64 1.04 -1.81
C ALA A 24 6.28 0.08 -0.79
N GLN A 25 6.12 0.36 0.50
CA GLN A 25 6.59 -0.51 1.57
C GLN A 25 5.83 -1.85 1.60
N ALA A 26 4.52 -1.83 1.32
CA ALA A 26 3.69 -3.04 1.29
C ALA A 26 4.06 -3.98 0.14
N ILE A 27 4.39 -3.46 -1.05
CA ILE A 27 4.75 -4.28 -2.22
C ILE A 27 6.23 -4.70 -2.25
N LYS A 28 7.05 -4.17 -1.34
CA LYS A 28 8.49 -4.45 -1.29
C LYS A 28 8.74 -5.94 -1.02
N GLY A 29 9.51 -6.60 -1.89
CA GLY A 29 9.83 -8.03 -1.78
C GLY A 29 8.74 -8.97 -2.31
N MET A 30 7.64 -8.45 -2.86
CA MET A 30 6.65 -9.27 -3.56
C MET A 30 7.09 -9.61 -4.99
N HIS A 31 6.76 -10.81 -5.45
CA HIS A 31 6.88 -11.17 -6.87
C HIS A 31 5.92 -10.34 -7.72
N ILE A 32 6.33 -9.95 -8.95
CA ILE A 32 5.61 -9.01 -9.82
C ILE A 32 4.13 -9.39 -9.98
N ARG A 33 3.83 -10.67 -10.27
CA ARG A 33 2.44 -11.16 -10.44
C ARG A 33 1.58 -10.99 -9.18
N LYS A 34 2.18 -11.18 -8.00
CA LYS A 34 1.50 -11.00 -6.70
C LYS A 34 1.28 -9.52 -6.42
N ALA A 35 2.29 -8.68 -6.66
CA ALA A 35 2.19 -7.24 -6.48
C ALA A 35 1.10 -6.63 -7.39
N THR A 36 1.04 -7.03 -8.66
CA THR A 36 0.00 -6.54 -9.59
C THR A 36 -1.41 -6.96 -9.16
N LYS A 37 -1.56 -8.19 -8.65
CA LYS A 37 -2.85 -8.66 -8.14
C LYS A 37 -3.26 -7.88 -6.89
N TYR A 38 -2.32 -7.70 -5.96
CA TYR A 38 -2.55 -6.94 -4.73
C TYR A 38 -3.01 -5.50 -5.01
N LEU A 39 -2.36 -4.78 -5.93
CA LEU A 39 -2.76 -3.41 -6.27
C LEU A 39 -4.15 -3.34 -6.92
N LYS A 40 -4.53 -4.34 -7.72
CA LYS A 40 -5.89 -4.47 -8.27
C LYS A 40 -6.92 -4.73 -7.16
N ASP A 41 -6.63 -5.63 -6.23
CA ASP A 41 -7.51 -5.94 -5.11
C ASP A 41 -7.68 -4.75 -4.15
N VAL A 42 -6.64 -3.94 -3.97
CA VAL A 42 -6.69 -2.67 -3.23
C VAL A 42 -7.60 -1.65 -3.93
N THR A 43 -7.54 -1.57 -5.25
CA THR A 43 -8.44 -0.70 -6.05
C THR A 43 -9.89 -1.17 -5.93
N LEU A 44 -10.12 -2.48 -5.90
CA LEU A 44 -11.43 -3.11 -5.72
C LEU A 44 -11.92 -3.15 -4.27
N LYS A 45 -11.21 -2.50 -3.34
CA LYS A 45 -11.59 -2.45 -1.93
C LYS A 45 -11.58 -3.80 -1.20
N LYS A 46 -10.94 -4.82 -1.78
CA LYS A 46 -10.86 -6.19 -1.23
C LYS A 46 -9.72 -6.36 -0.22
N GLN A 47 -8.68 -5.54 -0.35
CA GLN A 47 -7.47 -5.58 0.47
C GLN A 47 -7.06 -4.17 0.87
N CYS A 48 -6.49 -4.01 2.06
CA CYS A 48 -6.05 -2.72 2.58
C CYS A 48 -4.52 -2.56 2.50
N VAL A 49 -4.04 -1.31 2.43
CA VAL A 49 -2.62 -0.96 2.44
C VAL A 49 -2.18 -0.62 3.85
N PRO A 50 -1.22 -1.35 4.44
CA PRO A 50 -0.73 -1.09 5.79
C PRO A 50 -0.03 0.28 5.98
N PHE A 51 -0.52 1.12 6.89
CA PHE A 51 0.08 2.38 7.33
C PHE A 51 0.83 2.15 8.65
N ARG A 52 2.16 2.19 8.59
CA ARG A 52 3.02 1.97 9.77
C ARG A 52 3.62 3.26 10.30
N ARG A 53 4.08 4.15 9.42
CA ARG A 53 4.77 5.40 9.83
C ARG A 53 3.83 6.57 10.05
N TYR A 54 2.82 6.72 9.20
CA TYR A 54 1.91 7.87 9.20
C TYR A 54 0.54 7.48 9.75
N ASN A 55 0.49 7.08 11.02
CA ASN A 55 -0.70 6.52 11.68
C ASN A 55 -1.43 7.51 12.62
N GLY A 56 -1.01 8.78 12.68
CA GLY A 56 -1.66 9.80 13.51
C GLY A 56 -3.05 10.15 12.97
N GLY A 57 -4.11 9.72 13.67
CA GLY A 57 -5.51 9.99 13.31
C GLY A 57 -6.16 8.96 12.39
N VAL A 58 -5.53 7.81 12.24
CA VAL A 58 -5.93 6.77 11.29
C VAL A 58 -6.90 5.76 11.92
N GLY A 59 -7.90 5.25 11.20
CA GLY A 59 -8.87 4.25 11.68
C GLY A 59 -8.35 2.80 11.79
N ARG A 60 -9.15 1.87 12.34
CA ARG A 60 -8.89 0.41 12.33
C ARG A 60 -9.85 -0.28 11.38
N CYS A 61 -9.36 -1.23 10.59
CA CYS A 61 -10.18 -2.06 9.68
C CYS A 61 -9.99 -3.56 9.98
N ALA A 62 -11.06 -4.36 9.89
CA ALA A 62 -11.04 -5.80 10.19
C ALA A 62 -10.23 -6.64 9.18
N GLN A 63 -9.97 -6.11 7.98
CA GLN A 63 -9.29 -6.81 6.87
C GLN A 63 -7.76 -6.97 7.06
N VAL A 64 -7.22 -6.50 8.19
CA VAL A 64 -5.75 -6.45 8.45
C VAL A 64 -5.18 -7.81 8.88
N TYR A 65 -6.03 -8.80 9.18
CA TYR A 65 -5.63 -10.08 9.79
C TYR A 65 -4.63 -10.93 8.98
N ASN A 66 -4.53 -10.72 7.66
CA ASN A 66 -3.64 -11.51 6.79
C ASN A 66 -2.19 -11.00 6.75
N TRP A 67 -1.89 -9.83 7.32
CA TRP A 67 -0.53 -9.33 7.47
C TRP A 67 0.03 -9.85 8.80
N VAL A 68 0.37 -11.14 8.82
CA VAL A 68 0.99 -11.78 9.98
C VAL A 68 2.25 -10.98 10.36
N TYR A 69 2.31 -10.62 11.64
CA TYR A 69 3.26 -9.74 12.34
C TYR A 69 2.92 -8.24 12.35
N TRP A 70 2.38 -7.86 13.52
CA TRP A 70 2.27 -6.53 14.14
C TRP A 70 0.98 -5.74 13.84
N ILE A 71 0.05 -5.89 14.79
CA ILE A 71 -1.00 -4.94 15.17
C ILE A 71 -0.42 -3.53 15.11
N TYR A 72 -0.80 -2.69 14.15
CA TYR A 72 -0.85 -1.23 14.33
C TYR A 72 -1.85 -0.60 13.35
N GLN A 73 -2.55 0.39 13.89
CA GLN A 73 -3.57 1.27 13.30
C GLN A 73 -3.41 1.55 11.80
N LEU A 74 -4.51 1.45 11.04
CA LEU A 74 -4.42 1.26 9.61
C LEU A 74 -5.65 1.72 8.84
N ASP A 75 -5.53 2.86 8.15
CA ASP A 75 -6.58 3.41 7.32
C ASP A 75 -6.53 2.70 6.00
N CYS A 76 -7.69 2.21 5.62
CA CYS A 76 -7.93 1.76 4.28
C CYS A 76 -7.70 2.98 3.36
N TRP A 77 -6.70 2.95 2.47
CA TRP A 77 -6.56 3.92 1.37
C TRP A 77 -7.89 4.13 0.61
N ILE A 78 -8.74 3.11 0.67
CA ILE A 78 -10.12 3.01 0.21
C ILE A 78 -11.11 3.99 0.88
N SER A 79 -10.88 4.36 2.14
CA SER A 79 -11.75 5.26 2.92
C SER A 79 -11.49 6.75 2.62
N SER A 80 -10.33 7.08 2.02
CA SER A 80 -9.96 8.47 1.71
C SER A 80 -10.61 9.00 0.42
N TRP A 81 -11.22 8.13 -0.39
CA TRP A 81 -11.98 8.51 -1.60
C TRP A 81 -13.44 8.92 -1.35
N GLY A 82 -13.85 9.06 -0.08
CA GLY A 82 -15.18 9.56 0.31
C GLY A 82 -15.16 10.89 1.08
N LYS A 83 -14.02 11.57 1.13
CA LYS A 83 -13.86 12.91 1.76
C LYS A 83 -13.03 13.88 0.91
N CYS A 84 -13.07 13.70 -0.41
CA CYS A 84 -12.97 14.79 -1.36
C CYS A 84 -14.27 14.83 -2.14
#